data_AF-A0A0Q6BQZ0-F1
#
_entry.id   AF-A0A0Q6BQZ0-F1
#
_cell.length_a   1.000
_cell.length_b   1.000
_cell.length_c   1.000
_cell.angle_alpha   90.00
_cell.angle_beta   90.00
_cell.angle_gamma   90.00
#
_symmetry.space_group_name_H-M   'P 1'
#
loop_
_entity.id
_entity.type
_entity.pdbx_description
1 polymer ?
#
loop_
_entity_poly.entity_id
_entity_poly.type
_entity_poly.pdbx_seq_one_letter_code
_entity_poly.pdbx_strand_id
1 'polypeptide(L)'
;MAAFSSTGRRFSGAGRASGVGAMLLGLSLLGACTTIENGLQEAAGVEASKAAYLPGPTREPVTFENLQKADPQSSIGRSQHPKILQAYGGAYSDPKLEQTLAGIVGRLSAVTDDPNRVYRITVLNSPNVNAFALPGGYLYVTRGLLALANDSAEVAAVLAHEMAHVTANHGIERQKREEAAEIAGRVVTEVLASDSAGRAALARGRLNLASFSRNQELQADALGIRQTGRAGYDAFAASRFLRAMDSYSHFRTAFQADDPNLDFLASHPAAPQRVELAERHAREFGMNGTGLTDRDRYLNGIDGMLFGDSAVEGYVRNRSFYHPGLGITFDVPAGFVIDNTAEAVLATGPGDTAIRFDGVALPRSSGLVDYIKSGWIGGLDVGSIRELRIAGLDAVSARAAGGEYVFDVTVIRVGDQVYRFLTALPAASDASVGQIAGTVANSFRRLSAEEQASLKPLRIRIVAASSGDTAQSISNRMIGVDRKLEMFQLLNDLKPASTLKVGGRYKIIAE
;
A
#
# COMPACT_ATOMS: atom_id res chain seq x y z
N MET A 1 -7.68 37.81 41.62
CA MET A 1 -8.73 38.26 42.58
C MET A 1 -9.70 37.10 42.76
N ALA A 2 -10.11 36.78 44.01
CA ALA A 2 -11.11 35.76 44.42
C ALA A 2 -10.94 34.34 43.80
N ALA A 3 -10.57 33.26 44.49
CA ALA A 3 -10.62 32.86 45.91
C ALA A 3 -12.03 32.73 46.51
N PHE A 4 -12.51 31.49 46.69
CA PHE A 4 -13.33 31.08 47.83
C PHE A 4 -13.17 29.58 48.14
N SER A 5 -13.24 29.22 49.41
CA SER A 5 -13.07 27.86 49.95
C SER A 5 -14.23 27.50 50.90
N SER A 6 -14.52 26.20 51.07
CA SER A 6 -15.13 25.59 52.28
C SER A 6 -15.48 24.11 51.99
N THR A 7 -14.73 23.12 52.48
CA THR A 7 -14.89 22.40 53.76
C THR A 7 -16.14 21.52 53.89
N GLY A 8 -15.90 20.20 53.91
CA GLY A 8 -16.91 19.13 53.96
C GLY A 8 -17.68 18.93 55.28
N ARG A 9 -18.42 17.82 55.33
CA ARG A 9 -18.93 17.20 56.57
C ARG A 9 -19.00 15.68 56.41
N ARG A 10 -18.58 14.95 57.45
CA ARG A 10 -18.89 13.54 57.66
C ARG A 10 -20.27 13.43 58.32
N PHE A 11 -20.97 12.32 58.11
CA PHE A 11 -21.86 11.76 59.12
C PHE A 11 -21.73 10.23 59.15
N SER A 12 -21.73 9.69 60.37
CA SER A 12 -21.64 8.27 60.68
C SER A 12 -23.01 7.76 61.14
N GLY A 13 -23.38 6.54 60.73
CA GLY A 13 -24.52 5.81 61.29
C GLY A 13 -24.12 4.36 61.54
N ALA A 14 -24.14 3.92 62.81
CA ALA A 14 -23.86 2.55 63.21
C ALA A 14 -25.13 1.87 63.72
N GLY A 15 -25.30 0.58 63.43
CA GLY A 15 -26.36 -0.26 63.96
C GLY A 15 -25.84 -1.70 64.09
N ARG A 16 -25.88 -2.25 65.30
CA ARG A 16 -25.31 -3.56 65.66
C ARG A 16 -26.41 -4.45 66.26
N ALA A 17 -26.09 -5.75 66.39
CA ALA A 17 -26.81 -6.76 67.18
C ALA A 17 -28.16 -7.26 66.61
N SER A 18 -28.67 -8.45 66.93
CA SER A 18 -28.08 -9.73 67.41
C SER A 18 -29.20 -10.77 67.40
N GLY A 19 -28.93 -12.05 67.11
CA GLY A 19 -29.95 -13.11 67.22
C GLY A 19 -29.37 -14.51 67.05
N VAL A 20 -29.51 -15.34 68.08
CA VAL A 20 -28.97 -16.72 68.17
C VAL A 20 -30.11 -17.71 68.49
N GLY A 21 -30.07 -18.88 67.86
CA GLY A 21 -30.91 -20.06 68.13
C GLY A 21 -30.91 -20.96 66.88
N ALA A 22 -30.27 -22.14 66.82
CA ALA A 22 -30.47 -23.37 67.61
C ALA A 22 -31.91 -23.94 67.46
N MET A 23 -32.16 -25.23 67.25
CA MET A 23 -31.36 -26.44 66.94
C MET A 23 -32.38 -27.58 66.72
N LEU A 24 -32.18 -28.53 65.79
CA LEU A 24 -32.75 -29.92 65.77
C LEU A 24 -32.34 -30.61 64.43
N LEU A 25 -31.47 -31.63 64.36
CA LEU A 25 -31.60 -33.06 64.70
C LEU A 25 -32.52 -33.88 63.77
N GLY A 26 -31.92 -34.79 63.00
CA GLY A 26 -32.55 -35.84 62.18
C GLY A 26 -31.50 -36.81 61.66
N LEU A 27 -31.56 -38.09 62.03
CA LEU A 27 -30.44 -39.04 61.95
C LEU A 27 -30.90 -40.47 61.56
N SER A 28 -30.34 -41.06 60.51
CA SER A 28 -30.41 -42.50 60.13
C SER A 28 -29.58 -42.74 58.84
N LEU A 29 -28.51 -43.56 58.81
CA LEU A 29 -28.44 -45.05 58.74
C LEU A 29 -28.92 -45.61 57.37
N LEU A 30 -28.26 -46.53 56.64
CA LEU A 30 -26.98 -47.28 56.74
C LEU A 30 -26.26 -47.20 55.34
N GLY A 31 -25.17 -47.88 54.95
CA GLY A 31 -24.24 -48.90 55.51
C GLY A 31 -23.05 -49.10 54.52
N ALA A 32 -21.82 -49.41 54.95
CA ALA A 32 -21.26 -50.72 55.31
C ALA A 32 -20.83 -51.64 54.12
N CYS A 33 -19.53 -51.64 53.79
CA CYS A 33 -18.71 -52.85 53.56
C CYS A 33 -17.19 -52.54 53.53
N THR A 34 -16.40 -53.42 54.17
CA THR A 34 -14.92 -53.43 54.30
C THR A 34 -14.27 -54.17 53.09
N THR A 35 -12.96 -54.20 52.81
CA THR A 35 -11.71 -54.43 53.59
C THR A 35 -10.51 -53.80 52.84
N ILE A 36 -9.57 -53.02 53.42
CA ILE A 36 -8.49 -53.30 54.39
C ILE A 36 -7.35 -54.20 53.87
N GLU A 37 -6.16 -53.60 53.72
CA GLU A 37 -4.85 -54.21 54.03
C GLU A 37 -3.93 -53.12 54.63
N ASN A 38 -3.01 -53.50 55.55
CA ASN A 38 -2.36 -52.61 56.53
C ASN A 38 -0.81 -52.61 56.46
N GLY A 39 -0.21 -51.53 56.98
CA GLY A 39 1.22 -51.42 57.37
C GLY A 39 1.69 -49.95 57.30
N LEU A 40 1.89 -49.19 58.38
CA LEU A 40 2.89 -49.33 59.47
C LEU A 40 4.31 -49.59 58.90
N GLN A 41 5.36 -48.83 59.20
CA GLN A 41 5.57 -47.87 60.30
C GLN A 41 6.74 -46.88 60.00
N GLU A 42 6.70 -45.73 60.69
CA GLU A 42 7.83 -44.89 61.16
C GLU A 42 9.18 -44.76 60.40
N ALA A 43 9.42 -43.53 59.91
CA ALA A 43 10.57 -42.68 60.23
C ALA A 43 12.02 -43.24 60.15
N ALA A 44 12.69 -42.95 59.03
CA ALA A 44 14.06 -42.42 59.00
C ALA A 44 14.23 -41.53 57.75
N GLY A 45 14.77 -40.33 57.88
CA GLY A 45 14.81 -39.35 56.79
C GLY A 45 16.05 -39.42 55.90
N VAL A 46 15.93 -38.91 54.68
CA VAL A 46 16.97 -38.19 53.90
C VAL A 46 16.25 -37.15 53.02
N GLU A 47 16.89 -36.02 52.78
CA GLU A 47 16.33 -34.84 52.08
C GLU A 47 16.05 -35.07 50.58
N ALA A 48 14.99 -34.43 50.07
CA ALA A 48 14.89 -34.03 48.66
C ALA A 48 13.91 -32.85 48.46
N SER A 49 14.35 -31.65 48.81
CA SER A 49 13.64 -30.40 48.48
C SER A 49 13.65 -30.14 46.97
N LYS A 50 12.58 -30.51 46.27
CA LYS A 50 12.34 -30.08 44.87
C LYS A 50 10.84 -30.02 44.54
N ALA A 51 10.14 -29.06 45.15
CA ALA A 51 8.84 -28.63 44.63
C ALA A 51 9.08 -27.98 43.25
N ALA A 52 8.81 -28.73 42.18
CA ALA A 52 8.96 -28.24 40.83
C ALA A 52 7.94 -27.13 40.58
N TYR A 53 8.43 -25.91 40.32
CA TYR A 53 7.62 -24.86 39.70
C TYR A 53 7.30 -25.31 38.27
N LEU A 54 6.15 -25.94 38.08
CA LEU A 54 5.57 -26.18 36.77
C LEU A 54 4.81 -24.92 36.35
N PRO A 55 5.32 -24.11 35.38
CA PRO A 55 4.53 -23.01 34.84
C PRO A 55 3.34 -23.58 34.08
N GLY A 56 2.12 -23.17 34.46
CA GLY A 56 0.89 -23.60 33.82
C GLY A 56 0.83 -23.22 32.33
N PRO A 57 0.26 -24.07 31.46
CA PRO A 57 0.31 -23.88 30.00
C PRO A 57 -0.83 -22.99 29.48
N THR A 58 -0.81 -21.68 29.78
CA THR A 58 -1.66 -20.67 29.12
C THR A 58 -0.98 -19.30 29.00
N ARG A 59 0.21 -19.25 28.39
CA ARG A 59 0.62 -17.99 27.74
C ARG A 59 -0.14 -17.86 26.42
N GLU A 60 -0.96 -16.82 26.27
CA GLU A 60 -1.46 -16.42 24.95
C GLU A 60 -0.27 -16.32 23.98
N PRO A 61 -0.38 -16.79 22.72
CA PRO A 61 0.71 -16.68 21.77
C PRO A 61 1.14 -15.22 21.62
N VAL A 62 2.44 -14.98 21.55
CA VAL A 62 3.01 -13.64 21.36
C VAL A 62 2.80 -13.24 19.90
N THR A 63 1.59 -12.76 19.62
CA THR A 63 1.22 -12.17 18.34
C THR A 63 1.36 -10.65 18.41
N PHE A 64 1.50 -10.04 17.24
CA PHE A 64 1.48 -8.58 17.10
C PHE A 64 0.20 -7.96 17.70
N GLU A 65 -0.95 -8.55 17.41
CA GLU A 65 -2.25 -8.15 17.96
C GLU A 65 -2.29 -8.18 19.48
N ASN A 66 -1.72 -9.22 20.11
CA ASN A 66 -1.71 -9.38 21.56
C ASN A 66 -0.74 -8.40 22.25
N LEU A 67 0.45 -8.18 21.67
CA LEU A 67 1.41 -7.19 22.16
C LEU A 67 0.85 -5.76 22.13
N GLN A 68 0.01 -5.45 21.15
CA GLN A 68 -0.60 -4.13 21.00
C GLN A 68 -2.01 -3.98 21.58
N LYS A 69 -2.55 -5.02 22.24
CA LYS A 69 -3.94 -5.04 22.76
C LYS A 69 -4.25 -3.87 23.71
N ALA A 70 -3.23 -3.33 24.39
CA ALA A 70 -3.32 -2.19 25.29
C ALA A 70 -3.08 -0.81 24.62
N ASP A 71 -2.60 -0.76 23.38
CA ASP A 71 -2.43 0.48 22.62
C ASP A 71 -3.77 0.87 21.96
N PRO A 72 -4.41 1.99 22.35
CA PRO A 72 -5.65 2.45 21.73
C PRO A 72 -5.51 2.69 20.21
N GLN A 73 -4.31 3.09 19.76
CA GLN A 73 -4.00 3.36 18.36
C GLN A 73 -4.07 2.08 17.51
N SER A 74 -3.79 0.91 18.11
CA SER A 74 -3.85 -0.40 17.42
C SER A 74 -5.24 -0.75 16.89
N SER A 75 -6.30 -0.22 17.51
CA SER A 75 -7.68 -0.49 17.09
C SER A 75 -7.96 0.00 15.67
N ILE A 76 -7.45 1.19 15.33
CA ILE A 76 -7.57 1.82 14.01
C ILE A 76 -6.82 0.98 12.98
N GLY A 77 -5.51 0.74 13.20
CA GLY A 77 -4.68 -0.06 12.30
C GLY A 77 -5.26 -1.46 12.04
N ARG A 78 -5.74 -2.14 13.10
CA ARG A 78 -6.40 -3.46 13.02
C ARG A 78 -7.68 -3.43 12.18
N SER A 79 -8.50 -2.39 12.31
CA SER A 79 -9.75 -2.25 11.56
C SER A 79 -9.56 -1.91 10.08
N GLN A 80 -8.49 -1.19 9.73
CA GLN A 80 -8.21 -0.76 8.35
C GLN A 80 -7.35 -1.77 7.59
N HIS A 81 -6.54 -2.59 8.28
CA HIS A 81 -5.64 -3.56 7.64
C HIS A 81 -6.32 -4.44 6.56
N PRO A 82 -7.53 -5.03 6.76
CA PRO A 82 -8.18 -5.81 5.70
C PRO A 82 -8.56 -4.99 4.46
N LYS A 83 -8.94 -3.71 4.63
CA LYS A 83 -9.27 -2.80 3.53
C LYS A 83 -8.01 -2.39 2.76
N ILE A 84 -6.91 -2.17 3.47
CA ILE A 84 -5.59 -1.94 2.86
C ILE A 84 -5.19 -3.16 2.02
N LEU A 85 -5.30 -4.39 2.56
CA LEU A 85 -5.02 -5.58 1.77
C LEU A 85 -5.91 -5.67 0.53
N GLN A 86 -7.20 -5.37 0.64
CA GLN A 86 -8.13 -5.34 -0.50
C GLN A 86 -7.73 -4.31 -1.58
N ALA A 87 -7.32 -3.10 -1.18
CA ALA A 87 -6.98 -2.02 -2.10
C ALA A 87 -5.65 -2.23 -2.86
N TYR A 88 -4.74 -3.07 -2.35
CA TYR A 88 -3.40 -3.28 -2.92
C TYR A 88 -3.12 -4.72 -3.36
N GLY A 89 -4.13 -5.45 -3.82
CA GLY A 89 -3.97 -6.79 -4.41
C GLY A 89 -3.61 -7.90 -3.40
N GLY A 90 -3.81 -7.65 -2.10
CA GLY A 90 -3.48 -8.55 -1.01
C GLY A 90 -2.08 -8.35 -0.41
N ALA A 91 -1.73 -9.21 0.53
CA ALA A 91 -0.37 -9.34 1.03
C ALA A 91 0.46 -10.18 0.05
N TYR A 92 1.66 -9.73 -0.27
CA TYR A 92 2.65 -10.52 -0.99
C TYR A 92 3.53 -11.26 0.02
N SER A 93 3.71 -12.57 -0.18
CA SER A 93 4.58 -13.38 0.68
C SER A 93 5.75 -13.96 -0.12
N ASP A 94 6.94 -13.76 0.42
CA ASP A 94 8.20 -14.33 -0.06
C ASP A 94 9.14 -14.45 1.15
N PRO A 95 9.49 -15.66 1.62
CA PRO A 95 10.26 -15.84 2.86
C PRO A 95 11.63 -15.17 2.85
N LYS A 96 12.26 -15.01 1.69
CA LYS A 96 13.61 -14.45 1.52
C LYS A 96 13.56 -12.92 1.64
N LEU A 97 12.53 -12.33 1.04
CA LEU A 97 12.22 -10.91 1.17
C LEU A 97 11.79 -10.57 2.62
N GLU A 98 10.87 -11.34 3.18
CA GLU A 98 10.37 -11.18 4.55
C GLU A 98 11.52 -11.23 5.58
N GLN A 99 12.44 -12.19 5.45
CA GLN A 99 13.63 -12.27 6.32
C GLN A 99 14.57 -11.07 6.16
N THR A 100 14.66 -10.50 4.95
CA THR A 100 15.46 -9.30 4.68
C THR A 100 14.84 -8.07 5.33
N LEU A 101 13.53 -7.87 5.14
CA LEU A 101 12.76 -6.77 5.73
C LEU A 101 12.68 -6.85 7.26
N ALA A 102 12.49 -8.04 7.83
CA ALA A 102 12.51 -8.24 9.28
C ALA A 102 13.88 -7.89 9.89
N GLY A 103 14.98 -8.15 9.17
CA GLY A 103 16.32 -7.73 9.57
C GLY A 103 16.52 -6.21 9.61
N ILE A 104 15.92 -5.50 8.65
CA ILE A 104 15.93 -4.03 8.58
C ILE A 104 15.08 -3.43 9.72
N VAL A 105 13.83 -3.87 9.84
CA VAL A 105 12.89 -3.40 10.89
C VAL A 105 13.46 -3.68 12.28
N GLY A 106 14.07 -4.85 12.51
CA GLY A 106 14.71 -5.19 13.79
C GLY A 106 15.87 -4.25 14.14
N ARG A 107 16.72 -3.89 13.17
CA ARG A 107 17.82 -2.92 13.38
C ARG A 107 17.31 -1.51 13.70
N LEU A 108 16.29 -1.03 12.98
CA LEU A 108 15.66 0.26 13.27
C LEU A 108 14.97 0.27 14.65
N SER A 109 14.31 -0.83 15.02
CA SER A 109 13.62 -0.96 16.31
C SER A 109 14.58 -1.07 17.49
N ALA A 110 15.82 -1.54 17.28
CA ALA A 110 16.83 -1.61 18.34
C ALA A 110 17.39 -0.23 18.77
N VAL A 111 17.11 0.83 18.01
CA VAL A 111 17.63 2.20 18.25
C VAL A 111 16.54 3.28 18.32
N THR A 112 15.27 2.85 18.44
CA THR A 112 14.11 3.75 18.55
C THR A 112 14.04 4.43 19.92
N ASP A 113 13.49 5.64 19.96
CA ASP A 113 13.21 6.37 21.20
C ASP A 113 11.86 5.91 21.85
N ASP A 114 11.05 5.07 21.18
CA ASP A 114 9.84 4.40 21.74
C ASP A 114 10.02 2.86 21.78
N PRO A 115 10.77 2.31 22.76
CA PRO A 115 11.14 0.88 22.80
C PRO A 115 9.97 -0.06 23.13
N ASN A 116 8.81 0.48 23.52
CA ASN A 116 7.60 -0.31 23.75
C ASN A 116 6.78 -0.48 22.46
N ARG A 117 7.12 0.25 21.37
CA ARG A 117 6.42 0.13 20.10
C ARG A 117 6.86 -1.13 19.36
N VAL A 118 5.89 -1.99 19.09
CA VAL A 118 6.06 -3.15 18.20
C VAL A 118 5.60 -2.75 16.80
N TYR A 119 6.38 -3.11 15.78
CA TYR A 119 6.05 -2.87 14.37
C TYR A 119 5.74 -4.18 13.64
N ARG A 120 4.74 -4.16 12.75
CA ARG A 120 4.48 -5.24 11.77
C ARG A 120 4.61 -4.69 10.37
N ILE A 121 5.63 -5.16 9.65
CA ILE A 121 5.77 -4.91 8.22
C ILE A 121 4.91 -5.87 7.41
N THR A 122 4.19 -5.34 6.42
CA THR A 122 3.39 -6.08 5.45
C THR A 122 3.88 -5.70 4.05
N VAL A 123 4.29 -6.67 3.23
CA VAL A 123 4.53 -6.40 1.81
C VAL A 123 3.19 -6.43 1.08
N LEU A 124 2.86 -5.35 0.40
CA LEU A 124 1.64 -5.21 -0.39
C LEU A 124 1.90 -5.67 -1.83
N ASN A 125 0.95 -6.39 -2.41
CA ASN A 125 1.06 -6.97 -3.74
C ASN A 125 0.91 -5.96 -4.91
N SER A 126 1.14 -4.66 -4.66
CA SER A 126 1.04 -3.61 -5.68
C SER A 126 2.37 -3.36 -6.40
N PRO A 127 2.35 -3.13 -7.74
CA PRO A 127 3.52 -2.68 -8.51
C PRO A 127 3.87 -1.21 -8.31
N ASN A 128 3.00 -0.41 -7.70
CA ASN A 128 3.17 1.03 -7.59
C ASN A 128 4.16 1.36 -6.45
N VAL A 129 4.93 2.44 -6.55
CA VAL A 129 6.02 2.78 -5.61
C VAL A 129 5.48 3.53 -4.39
N ASN A 130 5.37 2.87 -3.23
CA ASN A 130 4.99 3.54 -1.96
C ASN A 130 5.33 2.70 -0.71
N ALA A 131 5.36 3.37 0.42
CA ALA A 131 5.28 2.80 1.76
C ALA A 131 4.43 3.73 2.63
N PHE A 132 3.77 3.20 3.66
CA PHE A 132 3.05 4.03 4.63
C PHE A 132 2.89 3.31 5.96
N ALA A 133 2.69 4.07 7.04
CA ALA A 133 2.27 3.55 8.33
C ALA A 133 0.78 3.83 8.65
N LEU A 134 0.18 2.95 9.45
CA LEU A 134 -1.06 3.22 10.18
C LEU A 134 -0.80 3.27 11.70
N PRO A 135 -1.67 3.97 12.48
CA PRO A 135 -1.58 3.99 13.94
C PRO A 135 -1.51 2.58 14.55
N GLY A 136 -0.73 2.44 15.62
CA GLY A 136 -0.37 1.13 16.17
C GLY A 136 0.65 0.37 15.31
N GLY A 137 1.69 1.02 14.77
CA GLY A 137 2.87 0.33 14.24
C GLY A 137 2.66 -0.65 13.06
N TYR A 138 1.54 -0.55 12.33
CA TYR A 138 1.36 -1.28 11.07
C TYR A 138 2.16 -0.56 9.99
N LEU A 139 3.19 -1.20 9.45
CA LEU A 139 4.01 -0.68 8.34
C LEU A 139 3.67 -1.42 7.05
N TYR A 140 3.57 -0.69 5.96
CA TYR A 140 3.28 -1.23 4.63
C TYR A 140 4.36 -0.81 3.65
N VAL A 141 4.76 -1.73 2.78
CA VAL A 141 5.69 -1.46 1.68
C VAL A 141 5.24 -2.22 0.43
N THR A 142 5.28 -1.60 -0.74
CA THR A 142 4.87 -2.24 -1.99
C THR A 142 6.01 -3.00 -2.68
N ARG A 143 5.67 -3.98 -3.53
CA ARG A 143 6.65 -4.60 -4.45
C ARG A 143 7.31 -3.56 -5.37
N GLY A 144 6.55 -2.53 -5.78
CA GLY A 144 7.07 -1.40 -6.56
C GLY A 144 8.21 -0.66 -5.86
N LEU A 145 8.03 -0.29 -4.59
CA LEU A 145 9.07 0.40 -3.82
C LEU A 145 10.34 -0.45 -3.68
N LEU A 146 10.17 -1.75 -3.43
CA LEU A 146 11.28 -2.70 -3.28
C LEU A 146 11.99 -2.96 -4.62
N ALA A 147 11.27 -2.91 -5.75
CA ALA A 147 11.88 -2.98 -7.07
C ALA A 147 12.72 -1.74 -7.38
N LEU A 148 12.29 -0.55 -6.96
CA LEU A 148 13.02 0.71 -7.13
C LEU A 148 14.25 0.80 -6.21
N ALA A 149 14.09 0.53 -4.91
CA ALA A 149 15.14 0.61 -3.91
C ALA A 149 16.35 -0.27 -4.27
N ASN A 150 17.55 0.21 -3.96
CA ASN A 150 18.81 -0.31 -4.47
C ASN A 150 19.63 -1.07 -3.43
N ASP A 151 19.38 -0.86 -2.13
CA ASP A 151 20.02 -1.56 -1.03
C ASP A 151 19.16 -1.53 0.25
N SER A 152 19.66 -2.16 1.33
CA SER A 152 18.91 -2.24 2.59
C SER A 152 18.83 -0.89 3.31
N ALA A 153 19.77 0.03 3.08
CA ALA A 153 19.77 1.34 3.73
C ALA A 153 18.69 2.26 3.14
N GLU A 154 18.42 2.18 1.83
CA GLU A 154 17.31 2.93 1.22
C GLU A 154 15.96 2.47 1.78
N VAL A 155 15.75 1.15 1.87
CA VAL A 155 14.53 0.60 2.50
C VAL A 155 14.49 0.93 4.00
N ALA A 156 15.63 0.94 4.69
CA ALA A 156 15.70 1.37 6.09
C ALA A 156 15.32 2.85 6.25
N ALA A 157 15.77 3.74 5.37
CA ALA A 157 15.44 5.16 5.39
C ALA A 157 13.94 5.41 5.17
N VAL A 158 13.32 4.72 4.21
CA VAL A 158 11.87 4.77 3.98
C VAL A 158 11.11 4.28 5.21
N LEU A 159 11.46 3.10 5.75
CA LEU A 159 10.77 2.55 6.91
C LEU A 159 10.99 3.39 8.18
N ALA A 160 12.15 4.05 8.34
CA ALA A 160 12.41 4.96 9.43
C ALA A 160 11.60 6.27 9.32
N HIS A 161 11.38 6.78 8.11
CA HIS A 161 10.45 7.90 7.85
C HIS A 161 9.01 7.53 8.26
N GLU A 162 8.54 6.33 7.90
CA GLU A 162 7.23 5.82 8.32
C GLU A 162 7.12 5.61 9.84
N MET A 163 8.15 5.05 10.47
CA MET A 163 8.24 4.95 11.93
C MET A 163 8.23 6.33 12.60
N ALA A 164 8.83 7.36 11.98
CA ALA A 164 8.81 8.72 12.48
C ALA A 164 7.41 9.34 12.42
N HIS A 165 6.62 9.11 11.36
CA HIS A 165 5.21 9.53 11.29
C HIS A 165 4.34 8.89 12.40
N VAL A 166 4.61 7.62 12.75
CA VAL A 166 3.96 6.95 13.89
C VAL A 166 4.40 7.58 15.21
N THR A 167 5.70 7.72 15.42
CA THR A 167 6.29 8.22 16.68
C THR A 167 5.88 9.67 16.97
N ALA A 168 5.82 10.51 15.93
CA ALA A 168 5.34 11.88 16.01
C ALA A 168 3.81 12.02 15.99
N ASN A 169 3.06 10.91 15.94
CA ASN A 169 1.59 10.84 15.91
C ASN A 169 0.93 11.62 14.74
N HIS A 170 1.65 11.89 13.65
CA HIS A 170 1.15 12.69 12.52
C HIS A 170 -0.13 12.10 11.92
N GLY A 171 -0.25 10.78 11.83
CA GLY A 171 -1.46 10.10 11.33
C GLY A 171 -2.70 10.34 12.20
N ILE A 172 -2.53 10.55 13.50
CA ILE A 172 -3.63 10.85 14.44
C ILE A 172 -4.03 12.33 14.34
N GLU A 173 -3.06 13.23 14.14
CA GLU A 173 -3.36 14.62 13.82
C GLU A 173 -4.13 14.73 12.50
N ARG A 174 -3.75 13.95 11.48
CA ARG A 174 -4.48 13.86 10.21
C ARG A 174 -5.91 13.36 10.42
N GLN A 175 -6.10 12.23 11.10
CA GLN A 175 -7.45 11.71 11.39
C GLN A 175 -8.33 12.73 12.13
N LYS A 176 -7.78 13.46 13.12
CA LYS A 176 -8.53 14.52 13.81
C LYS A 176 -8.93 15.68 12.89
N ARG A 177 -8.09 16.03 11.90
CA ARG A 177 -8.43 17.03 10.86
C ARG A 177 -9.48 16.50 9.90
N GLU A 178 -9.41 15.23 9.49
CA GLU A 178 -10.43 14.57 8.66
C GLU A 178 -11.78 14.52 9.37
N GLU A 179 -11.84 14.09 10.64
CA GLU A 179 -13.06 14.07 11.46
C GLU A 179 -13.66 15.49 11.63
N ALA A 180 -12.83 16.49 11.93
CA ALA A 180 -13.27 17.88 12.02
C ALA A 180 -13.79 18.42 10.67
N ALA A 181 -13.15 18.05 9.56
CA ALA A 181 -13.56 18.41 8.21
C ALA A 181 -14.82 17.69 7.74
N GLU A 182 -15.07 16.45 8.18
CA GLU A 182 -16.36 15.79 7.97
C GLU A 182 -17.50 16.52 8.69
N ILE A 183 -17.30 16.88 9.95
CA ILE A 183 -18.30 17.60 10.75
C ILE A 183 -18.60 18.97 10.12
N ALA A 184 -17.57 19.73 9.76
CA ALA A 184 -17.72 21.01 9.07
C ALA A 184 -18.36 20.83 7.66
N GLY A 185 -17.98 19.79 6.94
CA GLY A 185 -18.50 19.47 5.61
C GLY A 185 -19.99 19.20 5.62
N ARG A 186 -20.51 18.43 6.61
CA ARG A 186 -21.94 18.15 6.77
C ARG A 186 -22.76 19.43 6.87
N VAL A 187 -22.34 20.38 7.72
CA VAL A 187 -22.98 21.70 7.89
C VAL A 187 -23.00 22.51 6.57
N VAL A 188 -21.95 22.41 5.75
CA VAL A 188 -21.90 23.11 4.46
C VAL A 188 -22.78 22.43 3.40
N THR A 189 -22.82 21.10 3.34
CA THR A 189 -23.71 20.38 2.41
C THR A 189 -25.20 20.58 2.71
N GLU A 190 -25.59 20.78 3.98
CA GLU A 190 -26.97 21.13 4.35
C GLU A 190 -27.39 22.52 3.84
N VAL A 191 -26.44 23.39 3.51
CA VAL A 191 -26.70 24.78 3.05
C VAL A 191 -26.54 24.95 1.54
N LEU A 192 -25.65 24.18 0.87
CA LEU A 192 -25.21 24.42 -0.52
C LEU A 192 -25.39 23.22 -1.48
N ALA A 193 -26.34 22.32 -1.20
CA ALA A 193 -26.45 20.97 -1.79
C ALA A 193 -26.44 20.83 -3.34
N SER A 194 -26.68 21.89 -4.12
CA SER A 194 -26.84 21.81 -5.58
C SER A 194 -25.57 22.13 -6.39
N ASP A 195 -24.52 22.71 -5.80
CA ASP A 195 -23.37 23.20 -6.57
C ASP A 195 -22.37 22.09 -6.96
N SER A 196 -21.96 22.08 -8.22
CA SER A 196 -20.89 21.21 -8.74
C SER A 196 -19.50 21.73 -8.41
N ALA A 197 -19.30 23.06 -8.34
CA ALA A 197 -18.02 23.65 -7.97
C ALA A 197 -17.70 23.39 -6.49
N GLY A 198 -18.68 23.51 -5.59
CA GLY A 198 -18.61 23.11 -4.19
C GLY A 198 -18.22 21.63 -4.00
N ARG A 199 -18.76 20.71 -4.82
CA ARG A 199 -18.36 19.29 -4.78
C ARG A 199 -16.91 19.07 -5.23
N ALA A 200 -16.44 19.76 -6.28
CA ALA A 200 -15.04 19.71 -6.71
C ALA A 200 -14.08 20.36 -5.69
N ALA A 201 -14.51 21.42 -5.01
CA ALA A 201 -13.77 22.03 -3.91
C ALA A 201 -13.65 21.10 -2.70
N LEU A 202 -14.74 20.40 -2.33
CA LEU A 202 -14.73 19.38 -1.27
C LEU A 202 -13.83 18.19 -1.60
N ALA A 203 -13.82 17.72 -2.86
CA ALA A 203 -12.93 16.65 -3.30
C ALA A 203 -11.44 17.04 -3.19
N ARG A 204 -11.07 18.23 -3.69
CA ARG A 204 -9.71 18.79 -3.54
C ARG A 204 -9.34 19.02 -2.07
N GLY A 205 -10.30 19.49 -1.25
CA GLY A 205 -10.14 19.62 0.20
C GLY A 205 -9.81 18.29 0.88
N ARG A 206 -10.48 17.19 0.50
CA ARG A 206 -10.21 15.84 1.01
C ARG A 206 -8.84 15.30 0.58
N LEU A 207 -8.41 15.54 -0.66
CA LEU A 207 -7.06 15.17 -1.11
C LEU A 207 -5.98 15.94 -0.31
N ASN A 208 -6.16 17.25 -0.11
CA ASN A 208 -5.25 18.06 0.71
C ASN A 208 -5.23 17.67 2.19
N LEU A 209 -6.29 17.03 2.71
CA LEU A 209 -6.34 16.47 4.06
C LEU A 209 -5.61 15.12 4.16
N ALA A 210 -5.53 14.35 3.07
CA ALA A 210 -4.89 13.04 3.04
C ALA A 210 -3.34 13.13 3.09
N SER A 211 -2.74 14.13 2.45
CA SER A 211 -1.30 14.38 2.50
C SER A 211 -0.86 15.01 3.84
N PHE A 212 0.38 14.74 4.27
CA PHE A 212 0.95 15.40 5.43
C PHE A 212 1.40 16.83 5.11
N SER A 213 1.42 17.70 6.13
CA SER A 213 1.94 19.06 5.96
C SER A 213 3.46 19.05 5.77
N ARG A 214 4.02 20.06 5.06
CA ARG A 214 5.47 20.20 4.85
C ARG A 214 6.29 20.13 6.15
N ASN A 215 5.77 20.64 7.26
CA ASN A 215 6.46 20.58 8.56
C ASN A 215 6.49 19.16 9.14
N GLN A 216 5.41 18.39 8.96
CA GLN A 216 5.35 16.98 9.37
C GLN A 216 6.31 16.13 8.51
N GLU A 217 6.43 16.40 7.21
CA GLU A 217 7.42 15.77 6.34
C GLU A 217 8.86 16.06 6.79
N LEU A 218 9.21 17.32 7.03
CA LEU A 218 10.55 17.70 7.47
C LEU A 218 10.91 17.15 8.85
N GLN A 219 9.92 17.04 9.75
CA GLN A 219 10.09 16.38 11.05
C GLN A 219 10.31 14.87 10.89
N ALA A 220 9.55 14.21 10.01
CA ALA A 220 9.71 12.79 9.73
C ALA A 220 11.06 12.48 9.05
N ASP A 221 11.50 13.30 8.09
CA ASP A 221 12.83 13.21 7.47
C ASP A 221 13.93 13.31 8.54
N ALA A 222 13.89 14.32 9.42
CA ALA A 222 14.91 14.56 10.44
C ALA A 222 14.95 13.52 11.58
N LEU A 223 13.82 12.85 11.86
CA LEU A 223 13.75 11.72 12.80
C LEU A 223 14.16 10.40 12.14
N GLY A 224 13.69 10.13 10.92
CA GLY A 224 13.99 8.93 10.16
C GLY A 224 15.47 8.81 9.80
N ILE A 225 16.10 9.89 9.33
CA ILE A 225 17.54 9.92 9.05
C ILE A 225 18.36 9.68 10.33
N ARG A 226 17.94 10.27 11.46
CA ARG A 226 18.57 10.05 12.77
C ARG A 226 18.48 8.58 13.20
N GLN A 227 17.33 7.94 13.01
CA GLN A 227 17.15 6.52 13.32
C GLN A 227 17.95 5.61 12.38
N THR A 228 18.00 5.94 11.09
CA THR A 228 18.78 5.23 10.06
C THR A 228 20.28 5.27 10.38
N GLY A 229 20.82 6.46 10.67
CA GLY A 229 22.22 6.64 11.06
C GLY A 229 22.56 5.97 12.39
N ARG A 230 21.69 6.07 13.41
CA ARG A 230 21.85 5.34 14.69
C ARG A 230 21.85 3.81 14.50
N ALA A 231 21.08 3.27 13.55
CA ALA A 231 21.06 1.85 13.21
C ALA A 231 22.31 1.37 12.44
N GLY A 232 23.25 2.29 12.15
CA GLY A 232 24.49 2.03 11.43
C GLY A 232 24.34 1.90 9.91
N TYR A 233 23.17 2.23 9.36
CA TYR A 233 22.95 2.31 7.92
C TYR A 233 23.55 3.61 7.34
N ASP A 234 23.78 3.63 6.03
CA ASP A 234 24.10 4.85 5.28
C ASP A 234 23.02 5.92 5.47
N ALA A 235 23.35 7.01 6.17
CA ALA A 235 22.42 8.10 6.44
C ALA A 235 22.05 8.91 5.17
N PHE A 236 22.85 8.84 4.10
CA PHE A 236 22.52 9.45 2.81
C PHE A 236 21.51 8.63 2.00
N ALA A 237 21.14 7.43 2.44
CA ALA A 237 20.19 6.58 1.74
C ALA A 237 18.79 7.22 1.59
N ALA A 238 18.39 8.11 2.52
CA ALA A 238 17.17 8.90 2.38
C ALA A 238 17.22 9.84 1.15
N SER A 239 18.33 10.56 0.95
CA SER A 239 18.46 11.47 -0.20
C SER A 239 18.68 10.72 -1.51
N ARG A 240 19.33 9.55 -1.48
CA ARG A 240 19.40 8.63 -2.64
C ARG A 240 18.02 8.16 -3.05
N PHE A 241 17.23 7.64 -2.11
CA PHE A 241 15.89 7.13 -2.43
C PHE A 241 14.92 8.23 -2.90
N LEU A 242 14.97 9.44 -2.31
CA LEU A 242 14.21 10.59 -2.81
C LEU A 242 14.56 10.96 -4.26
N ARG A 243 15.83 10.86 -4.67
CA ARG A 243 16.26 11.06 -6.06
C ARG A 243 15.81 9.91 -6.99
N ALA A 244 15.74 8.68 -6.48
CA ALA A 244 15.19 7.54 -7.21
C ALA A 244 13.67 7.68 -7.44
N MET A 245 12.91 8.17 -6.43
CA MET A 245 11.49 8.50 -6.57
C MET A 245 11.25 9.61 -7.60
N ASP A 246 12.05 10.69 -7.55
CA ASP A 246 12.01 11.78 -8.53
C ASP A 246 12.29 11.28 -9.95
N SER A 247 13.31 10.44 -10.11
CA SER A 247 13.65 9.79 -11.39
C SER A 247 12.56 8.84 -11.89
N TYR A 248 11.88 8.12 -10.99
CA TYR A 248 10.75 7.25 -11.30
C TYR A 248 9.52 8.07 -11.75
N SER A 249 9.25 9.18 -11.06
CA SER A 249 8.19 10.13 -11.44
C SER A 249 8.41 10.63 -12.87
N HIS A 250 9.58 11.22 -13.15
CA HIS A 250 9.95 11.67 -14.50
C HIS A 250 9.93 10.54 -15.54
N PHE A 251 10.31 9.31 -15.17
CA PHE A 251 10.20 8.17 -16.08
C PHE A 251 8.74 7.88 -16.46
N ARG A 252 7.81 7.96 -15.50
CA ARG A 252 6.37 7.75 -15.73
C ARG A 252 5.67 8.93 -16.41
N THR A 253 6.07 10.18 -16.11
CA THR A 253 5.38 11.39 -16.59
C THR A 253 6.01 11.99 -17.85
N ALA A 254 7.03 11.35 -18.45
CA ALA A 254 7.77 11.81 -19.63
C ALA A 254 6.93 12.16 -20.89
N PHE A 255 5.62 11.88 -20.88
CA PHE A 255 4.67 12.14 -21.95
C PHE A 255 3.41 12.90 -21.49
N GLN A 256 3.38 13.38 -20.25
CA GLN A 256 2.28 14.16 -19.66
C GLN A 256 2.66 15.65 -19.59
N ALA A 257 1.66 16.53 -19.44
CA ALA A 257 1.89 17.96 -19.21
C ALA A 257 2.25 18.26 -17.74
N ASP A 258 2.57 19.51 -17.43
CA ASP A 258 3.27 19.97 -16.21
C ASP A 258 2.55 19.75 -14.85
N ASP A 259 1.41 19.06 -14.77
CA ASP A 259 0.72 18.72 -13.52
C ASP A 259 0.54 17.19 -13.36
N PRO A 260 1.50 16.48 -12.74
CA PRO A 260 1.49 15.03 -12.60
C PRO A 260 0.57 14.55 -11.46
N ASN A 261 -0.70 14.98 -11.48
CA ASN A 261 -1.66 14.80 -10.38
C ASN A 261 -2.50 13.50 -10.47
N LEU A 262 -1.92 12.45 -11.06
CA LEU A 262 -2.46 11.08 -11.03
C LEU A 262 -1.32 10.05 -10.89
N ASP A 263 -0.48 10.20 -9.87
CA ASP A 263 0.30 9.07 -9.37
C ASP A 263 0.49 9.09 -7.83
N PHE A 264 0.65 7.88 -7.32
CA PHE A 264 0.70 7.39 -5.94
C PHE A 264 1.77 8.03 -5.03
N LEU A 265 2.62 8.89 -5.58
CA LEU A 265 3.69 9.63 -4.90
C LEU A 265 3.16 10.86 -4.09
N ALA A 266 1.85 11.15 -4.15
CA ALA A 266 1.22 12.33 -3.56
C ALA A 266 1.13 12.37 -2.02
N SER A 267 1.41 11.26 -1.32
CA SER A 267 1.47 11.25 0.16
C SER A 267 2.73 11.96 0.69
N HIS A 268 3.87 11.74 0.04
CA HIS A 268 5.20 12.19 0.47
C HIS A 268 6.07 12.64 -0.73
N PRO A 269 5.67 13.67 -1.49
CA PRO A 269 6.33 14.04 -2.74
C PRO A 269 7.83 14.36 -2.55
N ALA A 270 8.65 13.92 -3.50
CA ALA A 270 10.05 14.28 -3.57
C ALA A 270 10.17 15.76 -3.91
N ALA A 271 10.80 16.54 -3.03
CA ALA A 271 11.05 17.96 -3.23
C ALA A 271 12.56 18.23 -3.19
N PRO A 272 13.14 19.06 -4.08
CA PRO A 272 14.57 19.39 -4.04
C PRO A 272 15.05 19.88 -2.67
N GLN A 273 14.20 20.62 -1.94
CA GLN A 273 14.46 21.06 -0.57
C GLN A 273 14.60 19.89 0.43
N ARG A 274 13.78 18.83 0.31
CA ARG A 274 13.88 17.64 1.18
C ARG A 274 15.20 16.91 0.94
N VAL A 275 15.63 16.78 -0.31
CA VAL A 275 16.91 16.16 -0.69
C VAL A 275 18.09 16.92 -0.07
N GLU A 276 18.11 18.25 -0.16
CA GLU A 276 19.17 19.08 0.43
C GLU A 276 19.21 18.98 1.97
N LEU A 277 18.04 19.01 2.63
CA LEU A 277 17.94 18.88 4.08
C LEU A 277 18.29 17.46 4.56
N ALA A 278 17.94 16.44 3.79
CA ALA A 278 18.31 15.06 4.06
C ALA A 278 19.83 14.87 3.99
N GLU A 279 20.50 15.41 2.96
CA GLU A 279 21.97 15.42 2.87
C GLU A 279 22.63 16.24 3.99
N ARG A 280 21.94 17.23 4.54
CA ARG A 280 22.43 18.03 5.67
C ARG A 280 22.37 17.24 6.99
N HIS A 281 21.24 16.59 7.27
CA HIS A 281 21.09 15.73 8.46
C HIS A 281 21.98 14.48 8.38
N ALA A 282 22.16 13.89 7.19
CA ALA A 282 23.05 12.75 7.00
C ALA A 282 24.51 13.04 7.42
N ARG A 283 24.97 14.30 7.26
CA ARG A 283 26.32 14.74 7.68
C ARG A 283 26.54 14.73 9.19
N GLU A 284 25.47 14.70 10.00
CA GLU A 284 25.58 14.50 11.46
C GLU A 284 26.12 13.11 11.82
N PHE A 285 26.01 12.13 10.91
CA PHE A 285 26.41 10.73 11.11
C PHE A 285 27.69 10.32 10.39
N GLY A 286 28.17 11.12 9.43
CA GLY A 286 29.42 10.85 8.71
C GLY A 286 29.50 11.54 7.34
N MET A 287 30.55 11.23 6.60
CA MET A 287 30.67 11.65 5.19
C MET A 287 29.88 10.70 4.29
N ASN A 288 29.50 11.15 3.09
CA ASN A 288 28.86 10.28 2.11
C ASN A 288 29.77 9.09 1.77
N GLY A 289 29.20 7.89 1.69
CA GLY A 289 29.94 6.62 1.57
C GLY A 289 30.36 5.99 2.90
N THR A 290 29.92 6.54 4.04
CA THR A 290 30.04 5.90 5.36
C THR A 290 28.72 5.24 5.78
N GLY A 291 28.79 4.26 6.68
CA GLY A 291 27.63 3.45 7.08
C GLY A 291 27.43 2.20 6.21
N LEU A 292 26.54 1.32 6.65
CA LEU A 292 26.21 0.07 5.97
C LEU A 292 25.14 0.31 4.89
N THR A 293 25.37 -0.14 3.66
CA THR A 293 24.31 -0.25 2.64
C THR A 293 23.63 -1.62 2.64
N ASP A 294 24.38 -2.69 2.95
CA ASP A 294 23.95 -4.10 2.89
C ASP A 294 23.27 -4.47 1.54
N ARG A 295 23.87 -3.98 0.43
CA ARG A 295 23.34 -4.13 -0.94
C ARG A 295 23.23 -5.58 -1.38
N ASP A 296 24.25 -6.41 -1.15
CA ASP A 296 24.24 -7.80 -1.65
C ASP A 296 23.18 -8.66 -0.97
N ARG A 297 22.96 -8.47 0.34
CA ARG A 297 21.85 -9.10 1.05
C ARG A 297 20.51 -8.62 0.52
N TYR A 298 20.37 -7.32 0.27
CA TYR A 298 19.15 -6.75 -0.29
C TYR A 298 18.82 -7.32 -1.67
N LEU A 299 19.78 -7.28 -2.60
CA LEU A 299 19.62 -7.85 -3.94
C LEU A 299 19.32 -9.34 -3.88
N ASN A 300 19.93 -10.09 -2.96
CA ASN A 300 19.51 -11.46 -2.69
C ASN A 300 18.04 -11.52 -2.26
N GLY A 301 17.62 -10.73 -1.26
CA GLY A 301 16.25 -10.68 -0.74
C GLY A 301 15.16 -10.49 -1.80
N ILE A 302 15.40 -9.67 -2.82
CA ILE A 302 14.44 -9.39 -3.91
C ILE A 302 14.61 -10.28 -5.15
N ASP A 303 15.66 -11.09 -5.25
CA ASP A 303 15.90 -11.95 -6.42
C ASP A 303 14.86 -13.07 -6.52
N GLY A 304 13.98 -12.96 -7.52
CA GLY A 304 12.77 -13.78 -7.69
C GLY A 304 11.46 -13.04 -7.37
N MET A 305 11.50 -11.85 -6.76
CA MET A 305 10.30 -11.07 -6.42
C MET A 305 9.46 -10.74 -7.65
N LEU A 306 8.13 -10.89 -7.57
CA LEU A 306 7.20 -10.51 -8.65
C LEU A 306 7.37 -9.03 -9.02
N PHE A 307 7.56 -8.75 -10.31
CA PHE A 307 7.64 -7.40 -10.88
C PHE A 307 6.41 -7.09 -11.73
N GLY A 308 5.92 -5.85 -11.67
CA GLY A 308 4.68 -5.46 -12.34
C GLY A 308 3.47 -6.16 -11.71
N ASP A 309 2.42 -6.33 -12.46
CA ASP A 309 1.12 -6.80 -11.95
C ASP A 309 1.06 -8.32 -11.71
N SER A 310 0.03 -8.76 -11.00
CA SER A 310 -0.26 -10.18 -10.80
C SER A 310 -1.19 -10.75 -11.88
N ALA A 311 -1.20 -12.08 -12.04
CA ALA A 311 -2.12 -12.77 -12.96
C ALA A 311 -3.61 -12.54 -12.63
N VAL A 312 -3.90 -12.21 -11.37
CA VAL A 312 -5.25 -12.00 -10.82
C VAL A 312 -5.79 -10.63 -11.21
N GLU A 313 -4.92 -9.62 -11.28
CA GLU A 313 -5.24 -8.24 -11.68
C GLU A 313 -5.04 -8.01 -13.19
N GLY A 314 -4.44 -8.98 -13.89
CA GLY A 314 -3.99 -8.83 -15.28
C GLY A 314 -2.63 -8.13 -15.36
N TYR A 315 -1.88 -8.41 -16.42
CA TYR A 315 -0.54 -7.92 -16.69
C TYR A 315 -0.53 -6.71 -17.62
N VAL A 316 0.22 -5.68 -17.25
CA VAL A 316 0.76 -4.71 -18.20
C VAL A 316 2.05 -5.27 -18.80
N ARG A 317 2.17 -5.22 -20.13
CA ARG A 317 3.42 -5.46 -20.87
C ARG A 317 3.56 -4.38 -21.92
N ASN A 318 4.64 -3.59 -21.86
CA ASN A 318 4.84 -2.41 -22.69
C ASN A 318 3.64 -1.42 -22.62
N ARG A 319 2.77 -1.40 -23.64
CA ARG A 319 1.59 -0.53 -23.77
C ARG A 319 0.28 -1.33 -23.86
N SER A 320 0.33 -2.59 -23.47
CA SER A 320 -0.72 -3.59 -23.68
C SER A 320 -1.14 -4.19 -22.33
N PHE A 321 -2.44 -4.25 -22.08
CA PHE A 321 -3.01 -4.91 -20.90
C PHE A 321 -3.49 -6.31 -21.27
N TYR A 322 -3.25 -7.29 -20.41
CA TYR A 322 -3.60 -8.69 -20.60
C TYR A 322 -4.23 -9.28 -19.35
N HIS A 323 -5.45 -9.78 -19.39
CA HIS A 323 -6.05 -10.45 -18.23
C HIS A 323 -6.34 -11.92 -18.55
N PRO A 324 -5.46 -12.87 -18.14
CA PRO A 324 -5.64 -14.30 -18.44
C PRO A 324 -6.97 -14.85 -17.91
N GLY A 325 -7.33 -14.55 -16.64
CA GLY A 325 -8.57 -15.02 -16.03
C GLY A 325 -9.86 -14.52 -16.68
N LEU A 326 -9.87 -13.30 -17.22
CA LEU A 326 -10.99 -12.74 -17.99
C LEU A 326 -10.92 -13.08 -19.49
N GLY A 327 -9.76 -13.55 -19.97
CA GLY A 327 -9.51 -13.90 -21.37
C GLY A 327 -9.50 -12.70 -22.32
N ILE A 328 -9.05 -11.52 -21.89
CA ILE A 328 -9.10 -10.26 -22.65
C ILE A 328 -7.74 -9.54 -22.76
N THR A 329 -7.62 -8.68 -23.76
CA THR A 329 -6.48 -7.76 -23.92
C THR A 329 -6.87 -6.51 -24.72
N PHE A 330 -6.15 -5.42 -24.50
CA PHE A 330 -6.22 -4.17 -25.28
C PHE A 330 -4.88 -3.41 -25.22
N ASP A 331 -4.70 -2.47 -26.15
CA ASP A 331 -3.55 -1.58 -26.25
C ASP A 331 -3.93 -0.12 -25.96
N VAL A 332 -3.03 0.64 -25.34
CA VAL A 332 -3.12 2.10 -25.25
C VAL A 332 -2.23 2.76 -26.31
N PRO A 333 -2.42 4.05 -26.68
CA PRO A 333 -1.59 4.72 -27.69
C PRO A 333 -0.13 4.92 -27.27
N ALA A 334 0.70 5.44 -28.17
CA ALA A 334 2.08 5.79 -27.82
C ALA A 334 2.10 6.98 -26.84
N GLY A 335 3.02 6.97 -25.88
CA GLY A 335 3.09 7.98 -24.82
C GLY A 335 2.09 7.82 -23.68
N PHE A 336 1.20 6.81 -23.72
CA PHE A 336 0.36 6.48 -22.57
C PHE A 336 1.09 5.56 -21.60
N VAL A 337 0.85 5.74 -20.30
CA VAL A 337 1.31 4.85 -19.25
C VAL A 337 0.12 4.25 -18.53
N ILE A 338 0.10 2.93 -18.39
CA ILE A 338 -0.96 2.18 -17.72
C ILE A 338 -0.63 2.10 -16.21
N ASP A 339 -1.63 2.37 -15.37
CA ASP A 339 -1.66 2.06 -13.93
C ASP A 339 -2.79 1.05 -13.70
N ASN A 340 -2.44 -0.14 -13.20
CA ASN A 340 -3.40 -1.21 -12.99
C ASN A 340 -3.72 -1.34 -11.50
N THR A 341 -5.02 -1.33 -11.18
CA THR A 341 -5.52 -1.43 -9.81
C THR A 341 -6.54 -2.56 -9.69
N ALA A 342 -6.79 -3.03 -8.46
CA ALA A 342 -7.78 -4.08 -8.21
C ALA A 342 -9.22 -3.71 -8.62
N GLU A 343 -9.52 -2.42 -8.86
CA GLU A 343 -10.86 -1.95 -9.26
C GLU A 343 -10.97 -1.58 -10.75
N ALA A 344 -9.88 -1.12 -11.37
CA ALA A 344 -9.85 -0.63 -12.74
C ALA A 344 -8.42 -0.54 -13.30
N VAL A 345 -8.31 -0.62 -14.62
CA VAL A 345 -7.09 -0.23 -15.35
C VAL A 345 -7.24 1.24 -15.74
N LEU A 346 -6.31 2.09 -15.31
CA LEU A 346 -6.21 3.47 -15.71
C LEU A 346 -5.06 3.63 -16.72
N ALA A 347 -5.17 4.57 -17.65
CA ALA A 347 -4.05 4.98 -18.48
C ALA A 347 -4.05 6.48 -18.71
N THR A 348 -2.90 7.11 -18.55
CA THR A 348 -2.72 8.56 -18.67
C THR A 348 -1.69 8.87 -19.75
N GLY A 349 -1.95 9.88 -20.58
CA GLY A 349 -1.14 10.21 -21.75
C GLY A 349 -1.17 11.69 -22.13
N PRO A 350 -0.66 12.06 -23.31
CA PRO A 350 -0.48 13.44 -23.73
C PRO A 350 -1.77 14.27 -23.74
N GLY A 351 -1.65 15.58 -23.48
CA GLY A 351 -2.76 16.54 -23.55
C GLY A 351 -3.85 16.28 -22.50
N ASP A 352 -3.44 15.89 -21.29
CA ASP A 352 -4.29 15.55 -20.15
C ASP A 352 -5.35 14.49 -20.48
N THR A 353 -4.99 13.55 -21.35
CA THR A 353 -5.85 12.44 -21.72
C THR A 353 -5.80 11.35 -20.65
N ALA A 354 -6.95 10.97 -20.13
CA ALA A 354 -7.12 9.83 -19.22
C ALA A 354 -8.07 8.79 -19.82
N ILE A 355 -7.76 7.51 -19.62
CA ILE A 355 -8.60 6.37 -19.99
C ILE A 355 -8.84 5.56 -18.73
N ARG A 356 -10.10 5.20 -18.46
CA ARG A 356 -10.48 4.19 -17.48
C ARG A 356 -11.08 2.98 -18.19
N PHE A 357 -10.58 1.81 -17.86
CA PHE A 357 -11.13 0.52 -18.24
C PHE A 357 -11.56 -0.27 -16.99
N ASP A 358 -12.81 -0.74 -16.97
CA ASP A 358 -13.28 -1.68 -15.95
C ASP A 358 -14.36 -2.64 -16.49
N GLY A 359 -14.71 -3.66 -15.69
CA GLY A 359 -15.69 -4.69 -16.03
C GLY A 359 -16.87 -4.73 -15.05
N VAL A 360 -18.08 -4.90 -15.56
CA VAL A 360 -19.32 -5.00 -14.77
C VAL A 360 -20.14 -6.20 -15.24
N ALA A 361 -20.73 -6.95 -14.31
CA ALA A 361 -21.67 -8.01 -14.64
C ALA A 361 -22.97 -7.41 -15.22
N LEU A 362 -23.37 -7.87 -16.41
CA LEU A 362 -24.59 -7.42 -17.07
C LEU A 362 -25.22 -8.60 -17.83
N PRO A 363 -26.40 -9.11 -17.41
CA PRO A 363 -27.08 -10.22 -18.08
C PRO A 363 -27.27 -9.99 -19.58
N ARG A 364 -27.25 -11.07 -20.38
CA ARG A 364 -27.45 -10.98 -21.84
C ARG A 364 -28.83 -10.46 -22.25
N SER A 365 -29.82 -10.56 -21.37
CA SER A 365 -31.16 -9.99 -21.57
C SER A 365 -31.19 -8.47 -21.51
N SER A 366 -30.15 -7.81 -20.99
CA SER A 366 -30.06 -6.36 -20.93
C SER A 366 -29.45 -5.77 -22.21
N GLY A 367 -30.17 -4.88 -22.89
CA GLY A 367 -29.67 -4.14 -24.05
C GLY A 367 -28.51 -3.21 -23.68
N LEU A 368 -27.50 -3.11 -24.54
CA LEU A 368 -26.35 -2.20 -24.32
C LEU A 368 -26.77 -0.72 -24.39
N VAL A 369 -27.70 -0.39 -25.31
CA VAL A 369 -28.29 0.95 -25.43
C VAL A 369 -29.07 1.35 -24.19
N ASP A 370 -29.76 0.42 -23.53
CA ASP A 370 -30.47 0.71 -22.27
C ASP A 370 -29.49 0.83 -21.09
N TYR A 371 -28.46 -0.01 -21.07
CA TYR A 371 -27.41 0.04 -20.06
C TYR A 371 -26.63 1.36 -20.09
N ILE A 372 -26.24 1.88 -21.25
CA ILE A 372 -25.52 3.16 -21.35
C ILE A 372 -26.44 4.34 -20.95
N LYS A 373 -27.75 4.22 -21.17
CA LYS A 373 -28.77 5.21 -20.74
C LYS A 373 -29.17 5.13 -19.27
N SER A 374 -28.72 4.13 -18.50
CA SER A 374 -29.19 3.88 -17.13
C SER A 374 -28.71 4.88 -16.06
N GLY A 375 -28.02 5.96 -16.46
CA GLY A 375 -27.74 7.12 -15.59
C GLY A 375 -26.41 7.10 -14.83
N TRP A 376 -25.57 6.08 -15.02
CA TRP A 376 -24.22 6.04 -14.41
C TRP A 376 -23.20 6.96 -15.11
N ILE A 377 -23.55 7.53 -16.27
CA ILE A 377 -22.74 8.52 -17.00
C ILE A 377 -23.40 9.90 -16.83
N GLY A 378 -22.75 10.80 -16.10
CA GLY A 378 -23.17 12.20 -16.03
C GLY A 378 -22.94 12.92 -17.36
N GLY A 379 -23.90 13.74 -17.80
CA GLY A 379 -23.74 14.57 -19.01
C GLY A 379 -23.70 13.82 -20.34
N LEU A 380 -24.27 12.60 -20.40
CA LEU A 380 -24.41 11.78 -21.60
C LEU A 380 -25.23 12.48 -22.70
N ASP A 381 -24.67 12.58 -23.91
CA ASP A 381 -25.44 12.93 -25.10
C ASP A 381 -26.13 11.69 -25.67
N VAL A 382 -27.44 11.58 -25.44
CA VAL A 382 -28.28 10.48 -25.94
C VAL A 382 -28.34 10.42 -27.47
N GLY A 383 -28.17 11.55 -28.17
CA GLY A 383 -28.15 11.62 -29.63
C GLY A 383 -26.86 11.09 -30.26
N SER A 384 -25.77 11.05 -29.48
CA SER A 384 -24.48 10.49 -29.90
C SER A 384 -24.40 8.96 -29.85
N ILE A 385 -25.36 8.27 -29.22
CA ILE A 385 -25.30 6.81 -29.01
C ILE A 385 -25.24 6.07 -30.36
N ARG A 386 -24.24 5.21 -30.55
CA ARG A 386 -24.08 4.34 -31.73
C ARG A 386 -23.84 2.90 -31.30
N GLU A 387 -24.56 1.96 -31.91
CA GLU A 387 -24.22 0.54 -31.83
C GLU A 387 -23.13 0.22 -32.86
N LEU A 388 -22.18 -0.64 -32.48
CA LEU A 388 -21.03 -1.03 -33.28
C LEU A 388 -20.59 -2.46 -32.95
N ARG A 389 -19.59 -2.96 -33.69
CA ARG A 389 -18.91 -4.22 -33.36
C ARG A 389 -17.40 -4.03 -33.27
N ILE A 390 -16.82 -4.54 -32.19
CA ILE A 390 -15.38 -4.52 -31.92
C ILE A 390 -14.89 -5.96 -31.83
N ALA A 391 -13.93 -6.35 -32.67
CA ALA A 391 -13.44 -7.74 -32.77
C ALA A 391 -14.56 -8.81 -32.88
N GLY A 392 -15.69 -8.46 -33.53
CA GLY A 392 -16.87 -9.31 -33.66
C GLY A 392 -17.82 -9.35 -32.45
N LEU A 393 -17.51 -8.63 -31.37
CA LEU A 393 -18.33 -8.48 -30.18
C LEU A 393 -19.28 -7.30 -30.33
N ASP A 394 -20.52 -7.43 -29.84
CA ASP A 394 -21.48 -6.34 -29.83
C ASP A 394 -21.06 -5.27 -28.81
N ALA A 395 -21.11 -4.00 -29.24
CA ALA A 395 -20.69 -2.85 -28.45
C ALA A 395 -21.58 -1.63 -28.71
N VAL A 396 -21.54 -0.67 -27.80
CA VAL A 396 -22.20 0.65 -27.93
C VAL A 396 -21.20 1.74 -27.55
N SER A 397 -21.17 2.85 -28.27
CA SER A 397 -20.41 4.04 -27.89
C SER A 397 -21.33 5.26 -27.75
N ALA A 398 -20.92 6.22 -26.92
CA ALA A 398 -21.58 7.49 -26.74
C ALA A 398 -20.62 8.56 -26.23
N ARG A 399 -20.97 9.83 -26.42
CA ARG A 399 -20.25 10.99 -25.94
C ARG A 399 -20.91 11.53 -24.68
N ALA A 400 -20.11 12.11 -23.79
CA ALA A 400 -20.60 12.84 -22.62
C ALA A 400 -19.73 14.08 -22.36
N ALA A 401 -20.22 15.04 -21.58
CA ALA A 401 -19.46 16.22 -21.18
C ALA A 401 -19.74 16.59 -19.73
N GLY A 402 -18.72 17.08 -19.01
CA GLY A 402 -18.86 17.45 -17.61
C GLY A 402 -17.71 18.33 -17.11
N GLY A 403 -18.04 19.52 -16.62
CA GLY A 403 -17.03 20.51 -16.22
C GLY A 403 -16.20 20.94 -17.42
N GLU A 404 -14.87 20.87 -17.28
CA GLU A 404 -13.90 21.22 -18.32
C GLU A 404 -13.51 20.02 -19.20
N TYR A 405 -14.17 18.87 -19.06
CA TYR A 405 -13.83 17.62 -19.74
C TYR A 405 -14.95 17.11 -20.65
N VAL A 406 -14.52 16.49 -21.74
CA VAL A 406 -15.34 15.73 -22.69
C VAL A 406 -14.93 14.26 -22.66
N PHE A 407 -15.91 13.39 -22.88
CA PHE A 407 -15.77 11.96 -22.73
C PHE A 407 -16.25 11.24 -23.99
N ASP A 408 -15.60 10.13 -24.32
CA ASP A 408 -16.15 9.05 -25.12
C ASP A 408 -16.23 7.80 -24.25
N VAL A 409 -17.41 7.18 -24.24
CA VAL A 409 -17.70 5.99 -23.46
C VAL A 409 -18.07 4.87 -24.41
N THR A 410 -17.24 3.82 -24.45
CA THR A 410 -17.48 2.62 -25.25
C THR A 410 -17.68 1.41 -24.33
N VAL A 411 -18.77 0.67 -24.53
CA VAL A 411 -19.15 -0.50 -23.73
C VAL A 411 -19.21 -1.73 -24.63
N ILE A 412 -18.44 -2.78 -24.31
CA ILE A 412 -18.27 -3.99 -25.13
C ILE A 412 -18.77 -5.21 -24.36
N ARG A 413 -19.63 -6.04 -24.98
CA ARG A 413 -20.19 -7.25 -24.33
C ARG A 413 -19.30 -8.47 -24.50
N VAL A 414 -19.01 -9.15 -23.39
CA VAL A 414 -18.31 -10.44 -23.36
C VAL A 414 -19.10 -11.41 -22.48
N GLY A 415 -20.02 -12.15 -23.12
CA GLY A 415 -20.92 -13.05 -22.40
C GLY A 415 -21.84 -12.28 -21.45
N ASP A 416 -21.73 -12.57 -20.16
CA ASP A 416 -22.58 -12.04 -19.09
C ASP A 416 -21.92 -10.85 -18.36
N GLN A 417 -20.85 -10.32 -18.94
CA GLN A 417 -20.15 -9.11 -18.52
C GLN A 417 -20.12 -8.08 -19.65
N VAL A 418 -19.98 -6.82 -19.26
CA VAL A 418 -19.60 -5.72 -20.15
C VAL A 418 -18.31 -5.08 -19.65
N TYR A 419 -17.46 -4.71 -20.59
CA TYR A 419 -16.26 -3.92 -20.34
C TYR A 419 -16.48 -2.49 -20.81
N ARG A 420 -16.06 -1.53 -20.01
CA ARG A 420 -16.32 -0.11 -20.22
C ARG A 420 -14.99 0.62 -20.39
N PHE A 421 -14.82 1.28 -21.53
CA PHE A 421 -13.78 2.27 -21.75
C PHE A 421 -14.39 3.65 -21.59
N LEU A 422 -13.82 4.48 -20.71
CA LEU A 422 -14.14 5.89 -20.57
C LEU A 422 -12.88 6.67 -20.91
N THR A 423 -12.86 7.35 -22.05
CA THR A 423 -11.74 8.20 -22.47
C THR A 423 -12.12 9.65 -22.24
N ALA A 424 -11.36 10.36 -21.41
CA ALA A 424 -11.57 11.74 -20.99
C ALA A 424 -10.45 12.65 -21.52
N LEU A 425 -10.82 13.80 -22.08
CA LEU A 425 -9.89 14.86 -22.50
C LEU A 425 -10.44 16.23 -22.07
N PRO A 426 -9.59 17.28 -21.97
CA PRO A 426 -10.04 18.65 -21.86
C PRO A 426 -10.98 19.02 -23.03
N ALA A 427 -12.02 19.81 -22.75
CA ALA A 427 -13.05 20.18 -23.73
C ALA A 427 -12.49 20.95 -24.95
N ALA A 428 -11.34 21.60 -24.81
CA ALA A 428 -10.61 22.22 -25.93
C ALA A 428 -10.10 21.20 -26.97
N SER A 429 -9.99 19.92 -26.60
CA SER A 429 -9.47 18.81 -27.41
C SER A 429 -10.57 17.88 -27.96
N ASP A 430 -11.83 18.32 -27.96
CA ASP A 430 -13.00 17.49 -28.30
C ASP A 430 -12.98 16.88 -29.72
N ALA A 431 -12.25 17.49 -30.66
CA ALA A 431 -12.05 16.91 -31.99
C ALA A 431 -11.27 15.58 -31.98
N SER A 432 -10.44 15.33 -30.97
CA SER A 432 -9.50 14.20 -30.92
C SER A 432 -9.98 13.02 -30.06
N VAL A 433 -10.91 13.24 -29.13
CA VAL A 433 -11.34 12.22 -28.15
C VAL A 433 -11.90 10.96 -28.83
N GLY A 434 -12.74 11.10 -29.85
CA GLY A 434 -13.31 9.95 -30.58
C GLY A 434 -12.26 9.14 -31.33
N GLN A 435 -11.18 9.77 -31.82
CA GLN A 435 -10.06 9.07 -32.46
C GLN A 435 -9.25 8.28 -31.44
N ILE A 436 -8.94 8.87 -30.28
CA ILE A 436 -8.17 8.20 -29.22
C ILE A 436 -8.98 7.05 -28.61
N ALA A 437 -10.23 7.31 -28.25
CA ALA A 437 -11.16 6.31 -27.71
C ALA A 437 -11.38 5.16 -28.69
N GLY A 438 -11.62 5.48 -29.97
CA GLY A 438 -11.72 4.48 -31.03
C GLY A 438 -10.45 3.67 -31.23
N THR A 439 -9.26 4.27 -31.10
CA THR A 439 -7.98 3.55 -31.19
C THR A 439 -7.85 2.50 -30.09
N VAL A 440 -8.16 2.88 -28.85
CA VAL A 440 -8.08 2.01 -27.68
C VAL A 440 -9.15 0.93 -27.75
N ALA A 441 -10.42 1.32 -27.95
CA ALA A 441 -11.54 0.39 -27.97
C ALA A 441 -11.40 -0.64 -29.11
N ASN A 442 -10.96 -0.24 -30.31
CA ASN A 442 -10.79 -1.18 -31.43
C ASN A 442 -9.62 -2.17 -31.24
N SER A 443 -8.69 -1.91 -30.32
CA SER A 443 -7.65 -2.88 -29.95
C SER A 443 -8.17 -4.00 -29.02
N PHE A 444 -9.34 -3.78 -28.39
CA PHE A 444 -9.92 -4.75 -27.46
C PHE A 444 -10.29 -6.05 -28.17
N ARG A 445 -9.81 -7.16 -27.62
CA ARG A 445 -10.12 -8.50 -28.12
C ARG A 445 -10.03 -9.55 -27.02
N ARG A 446 -10.49 -10.76 -27.33
CA ARG A 446 -10.20 -11.94 -26.52
C ARG A 446 -8.77 -12.43 -26.74
N LEU A 447 -8.18 -13.00 -25.70
CA LEU A 447 -6.93 -13.73 -25.78
C LEU A 447 -7.16 -15.14 -26.33
N SER A 448 -6.24 -15.61 -27.18
CA SER A 448 -6.18 -17.01 -27.59
C SER A 448 -5.70 -17.89 -26.42
N ALA A 449 -5.94 -19.20 -26.51
CA ALA A 449 -5.44 -20.15 -25.50
C ALA A 449 -3.89 -20.18 -25.43
N GLU A 450 -3.22 -19.96 -26.56
CA GLU A 450 -1.75 -19.89 -26.64
C GLU A 450 -1.20 -18.60 -26.00
N GLU A 451 -1.88 -17.47 -26.19
CA GLU A 451 -1.55 -16.22 -25.51
C GLU A 451 -1.76 -16.35 -23.98
N GLN A 452 -2.87 -16.93 -23.54
CA GLN A 452 -3.12 -17.18 -22.11
C GLN A 452 -2.05 -18.10 -21.48
N ALA A 453 -1.62 -19.14 -22.20
CA ALA A 453 -0.62 -20.09 -21.71
C ALA A 453 0.83 -19.53 -21.72
N SER A 454 1.12 -18.56 -22.59
CA SER A 454 2.45 -17.93 -22.70
C SER A 454 2.66 -16.74 -21.76
N LEU A 455 1.59 -16.16 -21.20
CA LEU A 455 1.65 -15.02 -20.27
C LEU A 455 2.20 -15.42 -18.88
N LYS A 456 3.52 -15.43 -18.75
CA LYS A 456 4.20 -15.67 -17.47
C LYS A 456 4.31 -14.39 -16.61
N PRO A 457 4.37 -14.52 -15.26
CA PRO A 457 4.67 -13.40 -14.38
C PRO A 457 6.11 -12.92 -14.60
N LEU A 458 6.32 -11.60 -14.60
CA LEU A 458 7.67 -11.03 -14.59
C LEU A 458 8.23 -10.96 -13.17
N ARG A 459 9.55 -10.99 -13.05
CA ARG A 459 10.28 -11.02 -11.79
C ARG A 459 11.51 -10.13 -11.87
N ILE A 460 11.89 -9.58 -10.72
CA ILE A 460 13.24 -9.07 -10.53
C ILE A 460 14.20 -10.26 -10.54
N ARG A 461 15.19 -10.21 -11.43
CA ARG A 461 16.33 -11.14 -11.46
C ARG A 461 17.62 -10.36 -11.27
N ILE A 462 18.55 -10.91 -10.49
CA ILE A 462 19.86 -10.29 -10.27
C ILE A 462 20.91 -10.95 -11.15
N VAL A 463 21.57 -10.13 -11.99
CA VAL A 463 22.62 -10.59 -12.92
C VAL A 463 23.95 -9.91 -12.61
N ALA A 464 25.04 -10.66 -12.75
CA ALA A 464 26.39 -10.10 -12.71
C ALA A 464 26.79 -9.60 -14.10
N ALA A 465 27.40 -8.42 -14.19
CA ALA A 465 27.97 -7.91 -15.45
C ALA A 465 29.29 -8.61 -15.77
N SER A 466 29.44 -9.08 -17.01
CA SER A 466 30.66 -9.70 -17.54
C SER A 466 31.63 -8.65 -18.09
N SER A 467 32.84 -9.07 -18.46
CA SER A 467 33.74 -8.20 -19.25
C SER A 467 33.11 -7.88 -20.60
N GLY A 468 33.05 -6.60 -20.96
CA GLY A 468 32.40 -6.11 -22.18
C GLY A 468 30.89 -5.85 -22.07
N ASP A 469 30.24 -6.17 -20.95
CA ASP A 469 28.84 -5.78 -20.75
C ASP A 469 28.68 -4.26 -20.61
N THR A 470 27.58 -3.76 -21.18
CA THR A 470 27.15 -2.37 -21.11
C THR A 470 25.73 -2.31 -20.54
N ALA A 471 25.28 -1.13 -20.11
CA ALA A 471 23.89 -0.94 -19.71
C ALA A 471 22.92 -1.40 -20.82
N GLN A 472 23.26 -1.15 -22.09
CA GLN A 472 22.46 -1.57 -23.26
C GLN A 472 22.46 -3.10 -23.48
N SER A 473 23.61 -3.78 -23.37
CA SER A 473 23.66 -5.24 -23.58
C SER A 473 22.84 -5.98 -22.52
N ILE A 474 22.92 -5.52 -21.26
CA ILE A 474 22.14 -6.10 -20.18
C ILE A 474 20.66 -5.72 -20.29
N SER A 475 20.32 -4.46 -20.59
CA SER A 475 18.90 -4.05 -20.72
C SER A 475 18.17 -4.77 -21.86
N ASN A 476 18.87 -5.13 -22.94
CA ASN A 476 18.28 -5.89 -24.04
C ASN A 476 17.72 -7.26 -23.59
N ARG A 477 18.25 -7.84 -22.50
CA ARG A 477 17.78 -9.09 -21.88
C ARG A 477 16.44 -8.96 -21.15
N MET A 478 15.97 -7.73 -20.91
CA MET A 478 14.72 -7.49 -20.17
C MET A 478 13.50 -7.83 -21.02
N ILE A 479 12.45 -8.36 -20.41
CA ILE A 479 11.23 -8.84 -21.08
C ILE A 479 10.02 -8.04 -20.57
N GLY A 480 9.08 -7.75 -21.47
CA GLY A 480 7.76 -7.20 -21.12
C GLY A 480 7.74 -5.74 -20.64
N VAL A 481 8.85 -5.01 -20.78
CA VAL A 481 8.94 -3.58 -20.45
C VAL A 481 9.41 -2.75 -21.63
N ASP A 482 8.80 -1.57 -21.75
CA ASP A 482 9.20 -0.52 -22.68
C ASP A 482 10.42 0.26 -22.13
N ARG A 483 11.10 1.05 -22.99
CA ARG A 483 12.24 1.91 -22.62
C ARG A 483 13.28 1.16 -21.78
N LYS A 484 13.70 -0.01 -22.28
CA LYS A 484 14.48 -1.00 -21.52
C LYS A 484 15.77 -0.41 -20.91
N LEU A 485 16.47 0.45 -21.65
CA LEU A 485 17.72 1.07 -21.18
C LEU A 485 17.45 2.00 -19.99
N GLU A 486 16.45 2.86 -20.13
CA GLU A 486 16.05 3.82 -19.10
C GLU A 486 15.47 3.13 -17.87
N MET A 487 14.67 2.07 -18.06
CA MET A 487 14.19 1.22 -16.96
C MET A 487 15.35 0.50 -16.26
N PHE A 488 16.32 -0.04 -17.01
CA PHE A 488 17.52 -0.65 -16.43
C PHE A 488 18.34 0.37 -15.61
N GLN A 489 18.50 1.58 -16.15
CA GLN A 489 19.20 2.68 -15.49
C GLN A 489 18.49 3.11 -14.20
N LEU A 490 17.18 3.36 -14.28
CA LEU A 490 16.31 3.74 -13.17
C LEU A 490 16.34 2.70 -12.04
N LEU A 491 16.12 1.43 -12.36
CA LEU A 491 16.16 0.37 -11.34
C LEU A 491 17.52 0.30 -10.66
N ASN A 492 18.63 0.53 -11.36
CA ASN A 492 19.97 0.32 -10.81
C ASN A 492 20.67 1.58 -10.29
N ASP A 493 19.98 2.72 -10.22
CA ASP A 493 20.56 4.05 -9.90
C ASP A 493 21.78 4.39 -10.77
N LEU A 494 21.65 4.15 -12.07
CA LEU A 494 22.71 4.41 -13.05
C LEU A 494 22.40 5.66 -13.87
N LYS A 495 23.34 6.60 -13.92
CA LYS A 495 23.27 7.75 -14.83
C LYS A 495 23.46 7.31 -16.28
N PRO A 496 22.92 8.05 -17.27
CA PRO A 496 23.23 7.84 -18.68
C PRO A 496 24.75 7.76 -18.92
N ALA A 497 25.17 6.87 -19.83
CA ALA A 497 26.57 6.56 -20.13
C ALA A 497 27.45 6.03 -18.97
N SER A 498 26.88 5.65 -17.81
CA SER A 498 27.64 4.97 -16.75
C SER A 498 28.22 3.64 -17.24
N THR A 499 29.49 3.38 -16.93
CA THR A 499 30.13 2.08 -17.16
C THR A 499 29.69 1.07 -16.10
N LEU A 500 29.46 -0.18 -16.49
CA LEU A 500 29.16 -1.24 -15.55
C LEU A 500 30.44 -1.78 -14.92
N LYS A 501 30.41 -2.01 -13.61
CA LYS A 501 31.50 -2.68 -12.89
C LYS A 501 31.41 -4.18 -13.20
N VAL A 502 32.50 -4.76 -13.73
CA VAL A 502 32.61 -6.21 -13.92
C VAL A 502 32.42 -6.93 -12.58
N GLY A 503 31.60 -7.98 -12.56
CA GLY A 503 31.15 -8.66 -11.34
C GLY A 503 30.13 -7.89 -10.50
N GLY A 504 29.82 -6.63 -10.86
CA GLY A 504 28.74 -5.85 -10.26
C GLY A 504 27.38 -6.48 -10.54
N ARG A 505 26.47 -6.39 -9.55
CA ARG A 505 25.16 -7.04 -9.58
C ARG A 505 24.06 -6.03 -9.86
N TYR A 506 23.24 -6.35 -10.86
CA TYR A 506 22.22 -5.46 -11.42
C TYR A 506 20.86 -6.16 -11.49
N LYS A 507 19.80 -5.41 -11.20
CA LYS A 507 18.40 -5.80 -11.39
C LYS A 507 18.06 -5.78 -12.88
N ILE A 508 17.48 -6.86 -13.37
CA ILE A 508 16.76 -6.91 -14.66
C ILE A 508 15.35 -7.48 -14.43
N ILE A 509 14.47 -7.25 -15.40
CA ILE A 509 13.11 -7.79 -15.41
C ILE A 509 13.04 -8.94 -16.42
N ALA A 510 12.74 -10.15 -15.94
CA ALA A 510 12.63 -11.37 -16.76
C ALA A 510 11.59 -12.31 -16.15
N GLU A 511 11.36 -13.48 -16.73
CA GLU A 511 10.45 -14.52 -16.20
C GLU A 511 11.07 -15.30 -15.01
#